data_AF-A0A0F4JN37-F1
#
_entry.id   AF-A0A0F4JN37-F1
#
_cell.length_a   1.000
_cell.length_b   1.000
_cell.length_c   1.000
_cell.angle_alpha   90.00
_cell.angle_beta   90.00
_cell.angle_gamma   90.00
#
_symmetry.space_group_name_H-M   'P 1'
#
loop_
_entity.id
_entity.type
_entity.pdbx_description
1 polymer ?
#
loop_
_entity_poly.entity_id
_entity_poly.type
_entity_poly.pdbx_seq_one_letter_code
_entity_poly.pdbx_strand_id
1 'polypeptide(L)'
;MNDDVRNIVLGVVATAISGGSGWFTRTYLWRRALRRKQAFFGLPTGSDCLFVVNRQMGGTESSLHRNDAFALLEISALIKDCGATVQIVTHEARQGFGERAEFCVGGPASNSRTVAHLHSMLPGVRVDLSAEAGPDRGAITIGGEAYRWEPGLVEYVLLARLTSGQGSRPVFLLSGQTAISNLAAARYLARHHEKLARTYRGASFCLVLKVVNSEAYGPDVTELVSDVTAAARTPAVAAA
;
A
#
# COMPACT_ATOMS: atom_id res chain seq x y z
N MET A 1 -62.65 14.07 -13.13
CA MET A 1 -62.40 13.16 -11.98
C MET A 1 -61.58 11.92 -12.34
N ASN A 2 -61.64 11.38 -13.56
CA ASN A 2 -60.80 10.23 -13.97
C ASN A 2 -59.37 10.65 -14.39
N ASP A 3 -59.23 11.83 -14.99
CA ASP A 3 -57.93 12.37 -15.44
C ASP A 3 -57.02 12.78 -14.27
N ASP A 4 -57.58 13.30 -13.18
CA ASP A 4 -56.83 13.67 -11.98
C ASP A 4 -56.22 12.43 -11.29
N VAL A 5 -57.03 11.37 -11.15
CA VAL A 5 -56.57 10.08 -10.60
C VAL A 5 -55.49 9.47 -11.49
N ARG A 6 -55.66 9.53 -12.81
CA ARG A 6 -54.64 9.05 -13.77
C ARG A 6 -53.33 9.83 -13.65
N ASN A 7 -53.38 11.16 -13.55
CA ASN A 7 -52.18 11.99 -13.40
C ASN A 7 -51.46 11.73 -12.07
N ILE A 8 -52.20 11.53 -10.98
CA ILE A 8 -51.64 11.16 -9.68
C ILE A 8 -50.96 9.79 -9.76
N VAL A 9 -51.62 8.78 -10.35
CA VAL A 9 -51.05 7.44 -10.52
C VAL A 9 -49.78 7.48 -11.38
N LEU A 10 -49.80 8.21 -12.50
CA LEU A 10 -48.62 8.38 -13.35
C LEU A 10 -47.48 9.08 -12.61
N GLY A 11 -47.77 10.09 -11.80
CA GLY A 11 -46.77 10.78 -10.98
C GLY A 11 -46.14 9.85 -9.93
N VAL A 12 -46.94 9.02 -9.25
CA VAL A 12 -46.45 8.04 -8.27
C VAL A 12 -45.59 6.98 -8.95
N VAL A 13 -46.03 6.44 -10.09
CA VAL A 13 -45.26 5.46 -10.85
C VAL A 13 -43.95 6.06 -11.36
N ALA A 14 -43.98 7.27 -11.91
CA ALA A 14 -42.78 7.96 -12.37
C ALA A 14 -41.78 8.20 -11.22
N THR A 15 -42.27 8.59 -10.03
CA THR A 15 -41.45 8.78 -8.84
C THR A 15 -40.86 7.46 -8.35
N ALA A 16 -41.65 6.39 -8.32
CA ALA A 16 -41.18 5.07 -7.93
C ALA A 16 -40.11 4.52 -8.88
N ILE A 17 -40.31 4.66 -10.19
CA ILE A 17 -39.33 4.24 -11.21
C ILE A 17 -38.06 5.08 -11.10
N SER A 18 -38.18 6.39 -10.97
CA SER A 18 -37.01 7.30 -10.87
C SER A 18 -36.21 7.04 -9.60
N GLY A 19 -36.89 6.93 -8.45
CA GLY A 19 -36.27 6.61 -7.16
C GLY A 19 -35.62 5.22 -7.16
N GLY A 20 -36.33 4.21 -7.66
CA GLY A 20 -35.82 2.85 -7.79
C GLY A 20 -34.61 2.75 -8.70
N SER A 21 -34.65 3.41 -9.87
CA SER A 21 -33.53 3.45 -10.83
C SER A 21 -32.32 4.18 -10.26
N GLY A 22 -32.54 5.29 -9.56
CA GLY A 22 -31.49 6.05 -8.89
C GLY A 22 -30.79 5.23 -7.80
N TRP A 23 -31.56 4.56 -6.94
CA TRP A 23 -31.02 3.66 -5.93
C TRP A 23 -30.26 2.50 -6.58
N PHE A 24 -30.87 1.80 -7.54
CA PHE A 24 -30.23 0.67 -8.21
C PHE A 24 -28.89 1.06 -8.85
N THR A 25 -28.87 2.17 -9.58
CA THR A 25 -27.65 2.70 -10.22
C THR A 25 -26.58 3.03 -9.18
N ARG A 26 -26.94 3.75 -8.11
CA ARG A 26 -26.01 4.10 -7.02
C ARG A 26 -25.45 2.86 -6.34
N THR A 27 -26.30 1.89 -5.99
CA THR A 27 -25.87 0.64 -5.34
C THR A 27 -25.01 -0.21 -6.26
N TYR A 28 -25.34 -0.29 -7.55
CA TYR A 28 -24.53 -1.02 -8.52
C TYR A 28 -23.12 -0.42 -8.67
N LEU A 29 -23.03 0.90 -8.83
CA LEU A 29 -21.76 1.62 -8.94
C LEU A 29 -20.92 1.46 -7.67
N TRP A 30 -21.53 1.60 -6.50
CA TRP A 30 -20.85 1.41 -5.22
C TRP A 30 -20.30 -0.01 -5.07
N ARG A 31 -21.10 -1.04 -5.35
CA ARG A 31 -20.65 -2.45 -5.33
C ARG A 31 -19.54 -2.71 -6.34
N ARG A 32 -19.59 -2.08 -7.52
CA ARG A 32 -18.55 -2.21 -8.55
C ARG A 32 -17.23 -1.56 -8.09
N ALA A 33 -17.29 -0.37 -7.48
CA ALA A 33 -16.13 0.29 -6.91
C ALA A 33 -15.52 -0.54 -5.77
N LEU A 34 -16.34 -1.05 -4.86
CA LEU A 34 -15.90 -1.93 -3.77
C LEU A 34 -15.19 -3.18 -4.31
N ARG A 35 -15.79 -3.89 -5.27
CA ARG A 35 -15.17 -5.09 -5.87
C ARG A 35 -13.81 -4.78 -6.52
N ARG A 36 -13.67 -3.62 -7.17
CA ARG A 36 -12.40 -3.19 -7.76
C ARG A 36 -11.35 -2.91 -6.68
N LYS A 37 -11.73 -2.23 -5.59
CA LYS A 37 -10.87 -1.99 -4.42
C LYS A 37 -10.42 -3.32 -3.81
N GLN A 38 -11.36 -4.22 -3.52
CA GLN A 38 -11.09 -5.55 -2.98
C GLN A 38 -10.15 -6.37 -3.89
N ALA A 39 -10.36 -6.34 -5.22
CA ALA A 39 -9.51 -7.05 -6.16
C ALA A 39 -8.08 -6.48 -6.22
N PHE A 40 -7.93 -5.15 -6.14
CA PHE A 40 -6.62 -4.51 -6.13
C PHE A 40 -5.81 -4.92 -4.89
N PHE A 41 -6.45 -4.89 -3.72
CA PHE A 41 -5.81 -5.21 -2.44
C PHE A 41 -5.80 -6.71 -2.10
N GLY A 42 -6.53 -7.55 -2.84
CA GLY A 42 -6.70 -8.97 -2.51
C GLY A 42 -7.47 -9.20 -1.20
N LEU A 43 -8.44 -8.33 -0.91
CA LEU A 43 -9.22 -8.30 0.33
C LEU A 43 -10.71 -8.55 0.06
N PRO A 44 -11.13 -9.77 -0.28
CA PRO A 44 -12.54 -10.10 -0.31
C PRO A 44 -13.17 -9.94 1.09
N THR A 45 -14.47 -9.64 1.13
CA THR A 45 -15.23 -9.49 2.37
C THR A 45 -15.07 -10.72 3.27
N GLY A 46 -14.84 -10.50 4.57
CA GLY A 46 -14.65 -11.55 5.57
C GLY A 46 -13.28 -12.21 5.54
N SER A 47 -12.32 -11.70 4.76
CA SER A 47 -10.96 -12.24 4.76
C SER A 47 -10.04 -11.55 5.74
N ASP A 48 -8.99 -12.28 6.13
CA ASP A 48 -7.93 -11.77 6.98
C ASP A 48 -6.80 -11.14 6.16
N CYS A 49 -6.28 -10.03 6.66
CA CYS A 49 -5.13 -9.32 6.14
C CYS A 49 -4.01 -9.36 7.18
N LEU A 50 -2.79 -9.67 6.74
CA LEU A 50 -1.61 -9.63 7.58
C LEU A 50 -0.99 -8.23 7.53
N PHE A 51 -0.76 -7.61 8.68
CA PHE A 51 -0.04 -6.34 8.78
C PHE A 51 1.23 -6.54 9.61
N VAL A 52 2.39 -6.36 8.97
CA VAL A 52 3.71 -6.62 9.56
C VAL A 52 4.44 -5.30 9.76
N VAL A 53 4.74 -4.99 11.02
CA VAL A 53 5.34 -3.73 11.46
C VAL A 53 6.76 -3.91 11.96
N ASN A 54 7.51 -2.81 11.95
CA ASN A 54 8.85 -2.71 12.49
C ASN A 54 8.96 -3.12 13.96
N ARG A 55 10.11 -3.71 14.31
CA ARG A 55 10.59 -3.82 15.69
C ARG A 55 11.59 -2.70 15.98
N GLN A 56 11.46 -2.01 17.11
CA GLN A 56 12.54 -1.18 17.64
C GLN A 56 13.72 -2.10 18.04
N MET A 57 14.91 -1.93 17.44
CA MET A 57 16.12 -2.58 17.99
C MET A 57 16.47 -1.90 19.31
N GLY A 58 16.28 -2.60 20.43
CA GLY A 58 16.84 -2.22 21.74
C GLY A 58 15.86 -1.99 22.91
N GLY A 59 14.54 -2.09 22.72
CA GLY A 59 13.56 -1.94 23.81
C GLY A 59 12.89 -3.26 24.22
N THR A 60 12.69 -3.49 25.52
CA THR A 60 11.99 -4.65 26.09
C THR A 60 10.48 -4.65 25.90
N GLU A 61 9.89 -3.66 25.22
CA GLU A 61 8.51 -3.69 24.79
C GLU A 61 8.39 -3.17 23.36
N SER A 62 7.46 -3.74 22.60
CA SER A 62 7.08 -3.41 21.22
C SER A 62 6.65 -1.95 21.06
N SER A 63 7.61 -1.03 21.11
CA SER A 63 7.40 0.40 20.98
C SER A 63 7.35 0.74 19.49
N LEU A 64 6.14 0.96 18.98
CA LEU A 64 5.92 1.42 17.60
C LEU A 64 6.26 2.91 17.52
N HIS A 65 7.01 3.31 16.49
CA HIS A 65 7.19 4.73 16.20
C HIS A 65 5.82 5.36 15.94
N ARG A 66 5.57 6.58 16.46
CA ARG A 66 4.27 7.27 16.31
C ARG A 66 3.74 7.27 14.87
N ASN A 67 4.65 7.47 13.90
CA ASN A 67 4.31 7.49 12.48
C ASN A 67 3.98 6.10 11.90
N ASP A 68 4.58 5.04 12.42
CA ASP A 68 4.23 3.67 12.03
C ASP A 68 2.84 3.29 12.57
N ALA A 69 2.46 3.78 13.76
CA ALA A 69 1.10 3.65 14.27
C ALA A 69 0.07 4.40 13.40
N PHE A 70 0.41 5.59 12.90
CA PHE A 70 -0.45 6.28 11.94
C PHE A 70 -0.54 5.54 10.59
N ALA A 71 0.55 4.93 10.13
CA ALA A 71 0.53 4.13 8.90
C ALA A 71 -0.38 2.91 9.07
N LEU A 72 -0.32 2.25 10.23
CA LEU A 72 -1.25 1.19 10.60
C LEU A 72 -2.71 1.66 10.59
N LEU A 73 -3.02 2.83 11.16
CA LEU A 73 -4.38 3.37 11.17
C LEU A 73 -4.90 3.64 9.75
N GLU A 74 -4.07 4.24 8.90
CA GLU A 74 -4.38 4.54 7.50
C GLU A 74 -4.72 3.25 6.72
N ILE A 75 -3.87 2.23 6.84
CA ILE A 75 -4.06 0.94 6.17
C ILE A 75 -5.22 0.16 6.80
N SER A 76 -5.42 0.26 8.12
CA SER A 76 -6.53 -0.41 8.80
C SER A 76 -7.89 0.15 8.37
N ALA A 77 -8.01 1.46 8.18
CA ALA A 77 -9.20 2.08 7.63
C ALA A 77 -9.49 1.53 6.21
N LEU A 78 -8.44 1.42 5.39
CA LEU A 78 -8.55 0.87 4.04
C LEU A 78 -8.99 -0.60 4.02
N ILE A 79 -8.46 -1.42 4.94
CA ILE A 79 -8.80 -2.85 5.07
C ILE A 79 -10.25 -2.99 5.54
N LYS A 80 -10.69 -2.18 6.52
CA LYS A 80 -12.07 -2.15 7.00
C LYS A 80 -13.06 -1.73 5.91
N ASP A 81 -12.72 -0.76 5.08
CA ASP A 81 -13.54 -0.37 3.92
C ASP A 81 -13.76 -1.53 2.93
N CYS A 82 -12.81 -2.46 2.85
CA CYS A 82 -12.94 -3.67 2.03
C CYS A 82 -13.80 -4.75 2.69
N GLY A 83 -14.21 -4.56 3.95
CA GLY A 83 -14.90 -5.56 4.76
C GLY A 83 -13.99 -6.71 5.20
N ALA A 84 -12.69 -6.47 5.32
CA ALA A 84 -11.69 -7.43 5.78
C ALA A 84 -11.20 -7.10 7.20
N THR A 85 -10.57 -8.07 7.86
CA THR A 85 -10.05 -7.94 9.22
C THR A 85 -8.54 -7.80 9.20
N VAL A 86 -8.00 -6.90 10.02
CA VAL A 86 -6.55 -6.72 10.19
C VAL A 86 -6.04 -7.66 11.28
N GLN A 87 -5.05 -8.48 10.97
CA GLN A 87 -4.26 -9.23 11.94
C GLN A 87 -2.88 -8.60 12.01
N ILE A 88 -2.58 -7.95 13.13
CA ILE A 88 -1.26 -7.37 13.39
C ILE A 88 -0.36 -8.50 13.88
N VAL A 89 0.73 -8.73 13.16
CA VAL A 89 1.70 -9.77 13.52
C VAL A 89 3.06 -9.14 13.70
N THR A 90 3.60 -9.30 14.90
CA THR A 90 4.91 -8.79 15.34
C THR A 90 6.00 -9.87 15.35
N HIS A 91 5.66 -11.14 15.09
CA HIS A 91 6.55 -12.31 15.15
C HIS A 91 6.50 -13.16 13.87
N GLU A 92 7.55 -13.97 13.64
CA GLU A 92 7.75 -14.94 12.55
C GLU A 92 6.66 -16.03 12.51
N ALA A 93 5.42 -15.66 12.20
CA ALA A 93 4.45 -16.64 11.76
C ALA A 93 4.91 -17.10 10.37
N ARG A 94 5.50 -18.31 10.31
CA ARG A 94 5.76 -19.10 9.09
C ARG A 94 4.42 -19.39 8.41
N GLN A 95 3.79 -18.37 7.84
CA GLN A 95 2.54 -18.47 7.10
C GLN A 95 2.83 -18.45 5.61
N GLY A 96 2.10 -19.26 4.85
CA GLY A 96 2.30 -19.47 3.43
C GLY A 96 2.20 -18.16 2.65
N PHE A 97 3.23 -17.90 1.85
CA PHE A 97 3.28 -16.75 0.95
C PHE A 97 2.08 -16.78 -0.01
N GLY A 98 1.32 -15.68 -0.10
CA GLY A 98 0.22 -15.54 -1.06
C GLY A 98 -1.12 -16.15 -0.63
N GLU A 99 -1.23 -16.74 0.56
CA GLU A 99 -2.51 -17.23 1.12
C GLU A 99 -3.42 -16.07 1.57
N ARG A 100 -2.80 -15.02 2.12
CA ARG A 100 -3.45 -13.82 2.65
C ARG A 100 -2.85 -12.57 1.99
N ALA A 101 -3.64 -11.51 1.90
CA ALA A 101 -3.08 -10.21 1.52
C ALA A 101 -2.19 -9.73 2.67
N GLU A 102 -1.05 -9.16 2.33
CA GLU A 102 -0.05 -8.76 3.30
C GLU A 102 0.39 -7.33 3.07
N PHE A 103 0.58 -6.57 4.15
CA PHE A 103 1.20 -5.24 4.13
C PHE A 103 2.42 -5.27 5.04
N CYS A 104 3.60 -5.16 4.44
CA CYS A 104 4.87 -5.06 5.14
C CYS A 104 5.27 -3.59 5.18
N VAL A 105 5.28 -3.01 6.37
CA VAL A 105 5.67 -1.61 6.59
C VAL A 105 7.00 -1.61 7.32
N GLY A 106 7.99 -0.94 6.73
CA GLY A 106 9.32 -0.86 7.32
C GLY A 106 10.48 -1.06 6.36
N GLY A 107 11.59 -0.41 6.68
CA GLY A 107 12.88 -0.65 6.04
C GLY A 107 13.47 -2.03 6.40
N PRO A 108 14.39 -2.57 5.58
CA PRO A 108 15.03 -3.85 5.85
C PRO A 108 15.85 -3.88 7.16
N ALA A 109 16.24 -2.72 7.70
CA ALA A 109 16.93 -2.63 9.00
C ALA A 109 16.05 -3.06 10.19
N SER A 110 14.73 -2.91 10.09
CA SER A 110 13.78 -3.05 11.20
C SER A 110 12.69 -4.09 10.98
N ASN A 111 12.60 -4.67 9.77
CA ASN A 111 11.59 -5.65 9.39
C ASN A 111 12.21 -6.81 8.59
N SER A 112 12.42 -7.96 9.24
CA SER A 112 12.98 -9.15 8.61
C SER A 112 12.11 -9.72 7.48
N ARG A 113 10.79 -9.48 7.53
CA ARG A 113 9.85 -9.90 6.48
C ARG A 113 9.98 -9.05 5.23
N THR A 114 10.22 -7.75 5.39
CA THR A 114 10.64 -6.86 4.29
C THR A 114 11.92 -7.39 3.63
N VAL A 115 12.94 -7.77 4.42
CA VAL A 115 14.19 -8.35 3.88
C VAL A 115 13.91 -9.59 3.02
N ALA A 116 13.08 -10.52 3.51
CA ALA A 116 12.73 -11.73 2.77
C ALA A 116 12.02 -11.42 1.44
N HIS A 117 11.10 -10.45 1.41
CA HIS A 117 10.43 -10.03 0.18
C HIS A 117 11.35 -9.30 -0.80
N LEU A 118 12.25 -8.45 -0.30
CA LEU A 118 13.25 -7.81 -1.15
C LEU A 118 14.14 -8.87 -1.81
N HIS A 119 14.68 -9.81 -1.03
CA HIS A 119 15.55 -10.87 -1.56
C HIS A 119 14.84 -11.79 -2.56
N SER A 120 13.59 -12.15 -2.31
CA SER A 120 12.86 -13.13 -3.15
C SER A 120 12.19 -12.52 -4.39
N MET A 121 11.67 -11.29 -4.30
CA MET A 121 10.82 -10.70 -5.34
C MET A 121 11.37 -9.42 -5.95
N LEU A 122 12.26 -8.72 -5.25
CA LEU A 122 12.89 -7.49 -5.70
C LEU A 122 14.43 -7.55 -5.59
N PRO A 123 15.10 -8.55 -6.19
CA PRO A 123 16.54 -8.77 -6.04
C PRO A 123 17.42 -7.67 -6.63
N GLY A 124 16.84 -6.74 -7.40
CA GLY A 124 17.50 -5.54 -7.91
C GLY A 124 17.53 -4.38 -6.91
N VAL A 125 16.82 -4.50 -5.79
CA VAL A 125 16.80 -3.50 -4.71
C VAL A 125 17.90 -3.83 -3.71
N ARG A 126 18.78 -2.87 -3.48
CA ARG A 126 19.74 -2.89 -2.39
C ARG A 126 19.45 -1.74 -1.44
N VAL A 127 19.52 -2.00 -0.15
CA VAL A 127 19.45 -0.94 0.87
C VAL A 127 20.75 -1.01 1.66
N ASP A 128 21.42 0.13 1.80
CA ASP A 128 22.61 0.20 2.63
C ASP A 128 22.24 0.12 4.11
N LEU A 129 22.69 -0.95 4.76
CA LEU A 129 22.46 -1.23 6.18
C LEU A 129 23.72 -1.00 7.03
N SER A 130 24.75 -0.35 6.46
CA SER A 130 25.99 -0.07 7.18
C SER A 130 25.71 0.71 8.47
N ALA A 131 26.41 0.31 9.53
CA ALA A 131 26.36 1.00 10.81
C ALA A 131 27.21 2.30 10.79
N GLU A 132 28.16 2.38 9.85
CA GLU A 132 29.05 3.52 9.68
C GLU A 132 28.27 4.76 9.21
N ALA A 133 28.61 5.91 9.76
CA ALA A 133 28.03 7.16 9.33
C ALA A 133 28.60 7.53 7.95
N GLY A 134 27.77 7.42 6.92
CA GLY A 134 28.13 7.75 5.55
C GLY A 134 26.94 8.32 4.77
N PRO A 135 27.20 9.00 3.64
CA PRO A 135 26.14 9.58 2.80
C PRO A 135 25.22 8.53 2.19
N ASP A 136 25.69 7.28 2.09
CA ASP A 136 24.94 6.16 1.56
C ASP A 136 24.16 5.40 2.63
N ARG A 137 24.28 5.73 3.92
CA ARG A 137 23.58 5.01 4.98
C ARG A 137 22.06 5.08 4.80
N GLY A 138 21.41 3.93 4.66
CA GLY A 138 19.98 3.82 4.38
C GLY A 138 19.61 4.18 2.93
N ALA A 139 20.58 4.46 2.04
CA ALA A 139 20.31 4.71 0.64
C ALA A 139 19.73 3.46 -0.03
N ILE A 140 18.79 3.69 -0.94
CA ILE A 140 18.16 2.65 -1.74
C ILE A 140 18.80 2.68 -3.12
N THR A 141 19.38 1.56 -3.57
CA THR A 141 20.01 1.45 -4.88
C THR A 141 19.26 0.47 -5.75
N ILE A 142 18.82 0.93 -6.93
CA ILE A 142 18.05 0.14 -7.89
C ILE A 142 18.50 0.46 -9.31
N GLY A 143 18.85 -0.55 -10.10
CA GLY A 143 19.25 -0.35 -11.49
C GLY A 143 20.46 0.57 -11.68
N GLY A 144 21.32 0.70 -10.66
CA GLY A 144 22.49 1.60 -10.66
C GLY A 144 22.20 3.02 -10.18
N GLU A 145 20.94 3.39 -9.95
CA GLU A 145 20.56 4.68 -9.37
C GLU A 145 20.50 4.57 -7.84
N ALA A 146 21.11 5.53 -7.14
CA ALA A 146 21.14 5.59 -5.67
C ALA A 146 20.25 6.72 -5.15
N TYR A 147 19.22 6.36 -4.40
CA TYR A 147 18.29 7.28 -3.73
C TYR A 147 18.78 7.56 -2.31
N ARG A 148 19.65 8.56 -2.17
CA ARG A 148 20.20 9.03 -0.89
C ARG A 148 19.23 9.99 -0.22
N TRP A 149 18.99 9.81 1.08
CA TRP A 149 18.18 10.74 1.85
C TRP A 149 18.97 11.90 2.44
N GLU A 150 18.28 13.01 2.59
CA GLU A 150 18.65 14.14 3.42
C GLU A 150 17.59 14.23 4.52
N PRO A 151 17.93 13.87 5.79
CA PRO A 151 16.96 13.81 6.87
C PRO A 151 16.15 15.12 6.98
N GLY A 152 14.82 15.01 7.02
CA GLY A 152 13.93 16.18 7.12
C GLY A 152 13.66 16.90 5.80
N LEU A 153 14.50 16.72 4.76
CA LEU A 153 14.42 17.46 3.50
C LEU A 153 14.00 16.58 2.31
N VAL A 154 14.65 15.45 2.13
CA VAL A 154 14.39 14.53 1.02
C VAL A 154 14.51 13.10 1.52
N GLU A 155 13.40 12.38 1.51
CA GLU A 155 13.36 10.98 1.91
C GLU A 155 12.71 10.15 0.82
N TYR A 156 13.12 8.90 0.66
CA TYR A 156 12.59 7.99 -0.33
C TYR A 156 11.92 6.78 0.31
N VAL A 157 10.92 6.25 -0.39
CA VAL A 157 10.21 5.04 -0.01
C VAL A 157 9.88 4.21 -1.23
N LEU A 158 10.12 2.90 -1.10
CA LEU A 158 9.64 1.92 -2.06
C LEU A 158 8.21 1.54 -1.74
N LEU A 159 7.32 1.77 -2.70
CA LEU A 159 5.96 1.25 -2.69
C LEU A 159 5.85 0.16 -3.75
N ALA A 160 5.69 -1.08 -3.32
CA ALA A 160 5.50 -2.21 -4.23
C ALA A 160 4.20 -2.96 -3.96
N ARG A 161 3.64 -3.53 -5.02
CA ARG A 161 2.60 -4.57 -4.97
C ARG A 161 3.17 -5.79 -5.67
N LEU A 162 3.26 -6.92 -4.98
CA LEU A 162 3.95 -8.11 -5.44
C LEU A 162 3.02 -9.32 -5.37
N THR A 163 3.08 -10.21 -6.37
CA THR A 163 2.26 -11.43 -6.47
C THR A 163 3.15 -12.58 -6.95
N SER A 164 3.16 -13.73 -6.27
CA SER A 164 4.03 -14.88 -6.63
C SER A 164 3.49 -15.76 -7.75
N GLY A 165 2.23 -15.58 -8.16
CA GLY A 165 1.63 -16.41 -9.18
C GLY A 165 0.15 -16.14 -9.40
N GLN A 166 -0.47 -16.89 -10.32
CA GLN A 166 -1.89 -16.78 -10.57
C GLN A 166 -2.69 -17.19 -9.32
N GLY A 167 -3.67 -16.37 -8.93
CA GLY A 167 -4.51 -16.61 -7.76
C GLY A 167 -3.88 -16.28 -6.40
N SER A 168 -2.58 -15.94 -6.35
CA SER A 168 -1.92 -15.47 -5.13
C SER A 168 -2.47 -14.11 -4.70
N ARG A 169 -2.63 -13.92 -3.39
CA ARG A 169 -2.95 -12.60 -2.82
C ARG A 169 -1.71 -11.70 -2.82
N PRO A 170 -1.89 -10.39 -3.02
CA PRO A 170 -0.77 -9.47 -3.14
C PRO A 170 -0.11 -9.19 -1.79
N VAL A 171 1.20 -8.98 -1.86
CA VAL A 171 2.00 -8.37 -0.79
C VAL A 171 2.25 -6.91 -1.17
N PHE A 172 1.88 -5.99 -0.29
CA PHE A 172 2.23 -4.59 -0.38
C PHE A 172 3.46 -4.34 0.48
N LEU A 173 4.52 -3.84 -0.15
CA LEU A 173 5.76 -3.49 0.52
C LEU A 173 5.85 -1.96 0.59
N LEU A 174 5.95 -1.43 1.80
CA LEU A 174 6.17 -0.02 2.09
C LEU A 174 7.51 0.08 2.82
N SER A 175 8.59 0.18 2.05
CA SER A 175 9.96 0.14 2.57
C SER A 175 10.60 1.51 2.43
N GLY A 176 10.39 2.33 3.45
CA GLY A 176 10.90 3.68 3.54
C GLY A 176 12.21 3.77 4.32
N GLN A 177 12.94 4.85 4.07
CA GLN A 177 14.16 5.19 4.81
C GLN A 177 13.85 5.65 6.24
N THR A 178 12.64 6.16 6.47
CA THR A 178 12.14 6.63 7.77
C THR A 178 10.70 6.18 8.04
N ALA A 179 10.25 6.27 9.29
CA ALA A 179 8.85 6.07 9.64
C ALA A 179 7.90 7.11 9.00
N ILE A 180 8.38 8.33 8.71
CA ILE A 180 7.59 9.33 7.97
C ILE A 180 7.38 8.88 6.53
N SER A 181 8.44 8.41 5.88
CA SER A 181 8.37 7.91 4.49
C SER A 181 7.48 6.66 4.35
N ASN A 182 7.45 5.78 5.36
CA ASN A 182 6.50 4.66 5.43
C ASN A 182 5.03 5.15 5.45
N LEU A 183 4.74 6.13 6.31
CA LEU A 183 3.41 6.74 6.39
C LEU A 183 3.03 7.46 5.09
N ALA A 184 3.98 8.14 4.46
CA ALA A 184 3.78 8.79 3.16
C ALA A 184 3.38 7.77 2.08
N ALA A 185 4.06 6.62 2.02
CA ALA A 185 3.68 5.53 1.11
C ALA A 185 2.29 4.96 1.41
N ALA A 186 1.92 4.83 2.69
CA ALA A 186 0.58 4.35 3.08
C ALA A 186 -0.51 5.31 2.61
N ARG A 187 -0.33 6.61 2.84
CA ARG A 187 -1.24 7.67 2.36
C ARG A 187 -1.29 7.72 0.83
N TYR A 188 -0.15 7.61 0.16
CA TYR A 188 -0.07 7.58 -1.30
C TYR A 188 -0.85 6.38 -1.86
N LEU A 189 -0.65 5.19 -1.30
CA LEU A 189 -1.38 3.98 -1.68
C LEU A 189 -2.88 4.15 -1.48
N ALA A 190 -3.31 4.64 -0.31
CA ALA A 190 -4.72 4.88 -0.01
C ALA A 190 -5.37 5.86 -0.99
N ARG A 191 -4.68 6.97 -1.31
CA ARG A 191 -5.19 8.00 -2.22
C ARG A 191 -5.13 7.61 -3.69
N HIS A 192 -4.20 6.75 -4.12
CA HIS A 192 -3.91 6.53 -5.54
C HIS A 192 -4.18 5.09 -6.01
N HIS A 193 -4.72 4.22 -5.15
CA HIS A 193 -5.03 2.83 -5.50
C HIS A 193 -5.85 2.67 -6.79
N GLU A 194 -6.83 3.55 -7.06
CA GLU A 194 -7.61 3.46 -8.31
C GLU A 194 -6.77 3.75 -9.56
N LYS A 195 -5.85 4.72 -9.47
CA LYS A 195 -4.91 5.04 -10.56
C LYS A 195 -3.94 3.88 -10.76
N LEU A 196 -3.35 3.38 -9.67
CA LEU A 196 -2.43 2.23 -9.69
C LEU A 196 -3.11 0.97 -10.25
N ALA A 197 -4.35 0.69 -9.85
CA ALA A 197 -5.13 -0.45 -10.36
C ALA A 197 -5.37 -0.36 -11.87
N ARG A 198 -5.62 0.86 -12.38
CA ARG A 198 -5.80 1.09 -13.82
C ARG A 198 -4.48 0.98 -14.59
N THR A 199 -3.39 1.53 -14.06
CA THR A 199 -2.07 1.51 -14.70
C THR A 199 -1.51 0.09 -14.78
N TYR A 200 -1.51 -0.65 -13.66
CA TYR A 200 -0.85 -1.96 -13.58
C TYR A 200 -1.78 -3.14 -13.83
N ARG A 201 -3.11 -2.92 -13.88
CA ARG A 201 -4.12 -3.95 -14.23
C ARG A 201 -3.98 -5.25 -13.43
N GLY A 202 -3.58 -5.15 -12.16
CA GLY A 202 -3.38 -6.30 -11.28
C GLY A 202 -2.02 -6.98 -11.40
N ALA A 203 -1.10 -6.48 -12.24
CA ALA A 203 0.29 -6.89 -12.26
C ALA A 203 1.04 -6.40 -11.02
N SER A 204 2.20 -7.01 -10.77
CA SER A 204 3.14 -6.50 -9.77
C SER A 204 3.77 -5.19 -10.23
N PHE A 205 4.05 -4.28 -9.30
CA PHE A 205 4.76 -3.03 -9.56
C PHE A 205 5.66 -2.67 -8.38
N CYS A 206 6.69 -1.85 -8.64
CA CYS A 206 7.56 -1.26 -7.65
C CYS A 206 7.85 0.20 -8.04
N LEU A 207 7.53 1.12 -7.14
CA LEU A 207 7.64 2.56 -7.34
C LEU A 207 8.59 3.16 -6.31
N VAL A 208 9.37 4.15 -6.74
CA VAL A 208 10.10 5.04 -5.83
C VAL A 208 9.29 6.31 -5.65
N LEU A 209 8.94 6.60 -4.39
CA LEU A 209 8.32 7.86 -4.02
C LEU A 209 9.34 8.72 -3.26
N LYS A 210 9.29 10.03 -3.50
CA LYS A 210 10.04 11.05 -2.77
C LYS A 210 9.11 11.80 -1.84
N VAL A 211 9.47 11.87 -0.57
CA VAL A 211 8.83 12.73 0.42
C VAL A 211 9.62 14.02 0.50
N VAL A 212 8.94 15.14 0.26
CA VAL A 212 9.56 16.47 0.18
C VAL A 212 9.36 17.19 1.49
N ASN A 213 10.47 17.63 2.08
CA ASN A 213 10.53 18.41 3.30
C ASN A 213 9.65 17.80 4.41
N SER A 214 10.01 16.58 4.82
CA SER A 214 9.30 15.83 5.85
C SER A 214 9.31 16.55 7.21
N GLU A 215 10.26 17.45 7.44
CA GLU A 215 10.30 18.29 8.65
C GLU A 215 9.17 19.33 8.66
N ALA A 216 8.93 20.02 7.53
CA ALA A 216 7.90 21.04 7.44
C ALA A 216 6.50 20.47 7.19
N TYR A 217 6.39 19.43 6.35
CA TYR A 217 5.11 18.92 5.85
C TYR A 217 4.77 17.51 6.32
N GLY A 218 5.65 16.87 7.10
CA GLY A 218 5.46 15.47 7.48
C GLY A 218 5.33 14.56 6.24
N PRO A 219 4.39 13.62 6.23
CA PRO A 219 4.21 12.67 5.14
C PRO A 219 3.32 13.18 3.99
N ASP A 220 2.93 14.46 3.98
CA ASP A 220 1.84 14.93 3.10
C ASP A 220 2.28 15.31 1.69
N VAL A 221 3.52 15.75 1.50
CA VAL A 221 4.07 16.08 0.18
C VAL A 221 4.88 14.89 -0.34
N THR A 222 4.28 14.13 -1.25
CA THR A 222 4.88 12.93 -1.84
C THR A 222 4.78 12.95 -3.35
N GLU A 223 5.90 12.70 -4.02
CA GLU A 223 6.04 12.70 -5.47
C GLU A 223 6.42 11.30 -5.95
N LEU A 224 5.83 10.86 -7.07
CA LEU A 224 6.29 9.67 -7.77
C LEU A 224 7.53 10.02 -8.60
N VAL A 225 8.67 9.44 -8.26
CA VAL A 225 9.94 9.69 -8.96
C VAL A 225 10.09 8.79 -10.15
N SER A 226 9.92 7.48 -9.94
CA SER A 226 10.17 6.48 -10.98
C SER A 226 9.36 5.20 -10.75
N ASP A 227 8.98 4.57 -11.87
CA ASP A 227 8.56 3.17 -11.90
C ASP A 227 9.81 2.32 -12.13
N VAL A 228 10.23 1.62 -11.08
CA VAL A 228 11.44 0.80 -11.05
C VAL A 228 11.13 -0.68 -11.19
N THR A 229 9.91 -1.06 -11.56
CA THR A 229 9.44 -2.45 -11.53
C THR A 229 10.38 -3.43 -12.25
N ALA A 230 10.88 -3.07 -13.44
CA ALA A 230 11.78 -3.93 -14.21
C ALA A 230 13.16 -4.05 -13.57
N ALA A 231 13.76 -2.92 -13.18
CA ALA A 231 15.08 -2.87 -12.56
C ALA A 231 15.08 -3.55 -11.18
N ALA A 232 14.05 -3.30 -10.37
CA ALA A 232 13.91 -3.86 -9.03
C ALA A 232 13.73 -5.39 -9.04
N ARG A 233 13.12 -5.96 -10.10
CA ARG A 233 12.92 -7.42 -10.23
C ARG A 233 14.08 -8.15 -10.89
N THR A 234 15.03 -7.43 -11.47
CA THR A 234 16.22 -8.01 -12.10
C THR A 234 17.35 -8.01 -11.06
N PRO A 235 18.02 -9.14 -10.80
CA PRO A 235 19.13 -9.17 -9.85
C PRO A 235 20.15 -8.06 -10.14
N ALA A 236 20.51 -7.29 -9.12
CA ALA A 236 21.53 -6.27 -9.28
C ALA A 236 22.85 -6.94 -9.71
N VAL A 237 23.44 -6.48 -10.81
CA VAL A 237 24.77 -6.94 -11.22
C VAL A 237 25.71 -6.62 -10.05
N ALA A 238 26.30 -7.64 -9.44
CA ALA A 238 27.31 -7.44 -8.42
C ALA A 238 28.44 -6.64 -9.07
N ALA A 239 28.75 -5.47 -8.52
CA ALA A 239 29.98 -4.76 -8.91
C ALA A 239 31.15 -5.72 -8.64
N ALA A 240 31.87 -6.07 -9.70
CA ALA A 240 33.05 -6.92 -9.67
C ALA A 240 34.23 -6.21 -9.00
#